data_AF-A0A7Y0SN98-F1
#
_entry.id   AF-A0A7Y0SN98-F1
#
_cell.length_a   1.000
_cell.length_b   1.000
_cell.length_c   1.000
_cell.angle_alpha   90.00
_cell.angle_beta   90.00
_cell.angle_gamma   90.00
#
_symmetry.space_group_name_H-M   'P 1'
#
loop_
_entity.id
_entity.type
_entity.pdbx_description
1 polymer ?
#
loop_
_entity_poly.entity_id
_entity_poly.type
_entity_poly.pdbx_seq_one_letter_code
_entity_poly.pdbx_strand_id
1 'polypeptide(L)'
;SIIGRNAAGIEVIFRKADGDDLDRLHQEWRDRYDAVVKHQAIPVKEGVIELLEWLKGQGLPIAVATSTAKEVAQKKLELAGLSKYFDNLTTGCEVSHGKPDPEIYLLAASRLSVDPTKCLAF
;
A
#
# COMPACT_ATOMS: atom_id res chain seq x y z
N SER A 1 -19.80 -1.65 2.19
CA SER A 1 -18.72 -1.81 1.20
C SER A 1 -17.42 -2.10 1.91
N ILE A 2 -16.65 -3.08 1.44
CA ILE A 2 -15.30 -3.44 1.94
C ILE A 2 -14.19 -2.64 1.25
N ILE A 3 -14.48 -2.03 0.10
CA ILE A 3 -13.52 -1.25 -0.69
C ILE A 3 -13.13 0.02 0.09
N GLY A 4 -11.83 0.30 0.18
CA GLY A 4 -11.28 1.48 0.87
C GLY A 4 -11.14 1.34 2.39
N ARG A 5 -11.43 0.16 2.96
CA ARG A 5 -11.26 -0.12 4.40
C ARG A 5 -9.94 -0.84 4.69
N ASN A 6 -9.43 -0.65 5.89
CA ASN A 6 -8.31 -1.44 6.41
C ASN A 6 -8.77 -2.84 6.87
N ALA A 7 -7.81 -3.70 7.21
CA ALA A 7 -8.08 -5.07 7.64
C ALA A 7 -9.05 -5.13 8.83
N ALA A 8 -8.88 -4.30 9.86
CA ALA A 8 -9.77 -4.26 11.03
C ALA A 8 -11.21 -3.90 10.64
N GLY A 9 -11.40 -2.91 9.77
CA GLY A 9 -12.71 -2.50 9.29
C GLY A 9 -13.38 -3.53 8.37
N ILE A 10 -12.59 -4.33 7.67
CA ILE A 10 -13.04 -5.47 6.85
C ILE A 10 -13.44 -6.64 7.75
N GLU A 11 -12.63 -6.97 8.76
CA GLU A 11 -12.86 -8.07 9.70
C GLU A 11 -14.20 -7.91 10.45
N VAL A 12 -14.54 -6.70 10.90
CA VAL A 12 -15.84 -6.42 11.55
C VAL A 12 -17.02 -6.74 10.63
N ILE A 13 -16.88 -6.49 9.31
CA ILE A 13 -17.93 -6.77 8.34
C ILE A 13 -18.03 -8.29 8.11
N PHE A 14 -16.90 -8.96 7.93
CA PHE A 14 -16.88 -10.40 7.69
C PHE A 14 -17.35 -11.21 8.91
N ARG A 15 -16.92 -10.87 10.13
CA ARG A 15 -17.40 -11.55 11.36
C ARG A 15 -18.90 -11.42 11.55
N LYS A 16 -19.50 -10.31 11.10
CA LYS A 16 -20.97 -10.12 11.11
C LYS A 16 -21.70 -10.96 10.05
N ALA A 17 -21.02 -11.36 8.98
CA ALA A 17 -21.62 -12.09 7.86
C ALA A 17 -21.37 -13.61 7.93
N ASP A 18 -20.17 -14.05 8.30
CA ASP A 18 -19.67 -15.42 8.06
C ASP A 18 -19.30 -16.23 9.33
N GLY A 19 -19.42 -15.67 10.54
CA GLY A 19 -19.15 -16.42 11.78
C GLY A 19 -17.68 -16.84 12.02
N ASP A 20 -17.49 -17.96 12.74
CA ASP A 20 -16.21 -18.39 13.37
C ASP A 20 -15.11 -18.93 12.43
N ASP A 21 -15.35 -19.05 11.12
CA ASP A 21 -14.37 -19.62 10.16
C ASP A 21 -13.53 -18.56 9.42
N LEU A 22 -13.63 -17.30 9.85
CA LEU A 22 -12.95 -16.18 9.21
C LEU A 22 -11.43 -16.32 9.22
N ASP A 23 -10.87 -16.88 10.29
CA ASP A 23 -9.42 -17.00 10.43
C ASP A 23 -8.84 -18.02 9.42
N ARG A 24 -9.54 -19.13 9.18
CA ARG A 24 -9.18 -20.11 8.13
C ARG A 24 -9.30 -19.48 6.75
N LEU A 25 -10.39 -18.77 6.46
CA LEU A 25 -10.61 -18.08 5.19
C LEU A 25 -9.50 -17.05 4.93
N HIS A 26 -9.15 -16.25 5.95
CA HIS A 26 -8.06 -15.29 5.86
C HIS A 26 -6.72 -15.96 5.56
N GLN A 27 -6.40 -17.08 6.23
CA GLN A 27 -5.16 -17.81 5.99
C GLN A 27 -5.10 -18.34 4.56
N GLU A 28 -6.16 -19.02 4.13
CA GLU A 28 -6.29 -19.56 2.78
C GLU A 28 -6.23 -18.50 1.67
N TRP A 29 -6.84 -17.33 1.91
CA TRP A 29 -6.76 -16.20 1.00
C TRP A 29 -5.33 -15.67 0.93
N ARG A 30 -4.65 -15.51 2.07
CA ARG A 30 -3.26 -15.02 2.11
C ARG A 30 -2.32 -15.94 1.37
N ASP A 31 -2.42 -17.25 1.56
CA ASP A 31 -1.54 -18.22 0.91
C ASP A 31 -1.67 -18.15 -0.62
N ARG A 32 -2.91 -18.10 -1.13
CA ARG A 32 -3.19 -17.99 -2.57
C ARG A 32 -2.82 -16.61 -3.12
N TYR A 33 -3.08 -15.54 -2.38
CA TYR A 33 -2.74 -14.18 -2.78
C TYR A 33 -1.22 -14.01 -2.89
N ASP A 34 -0.46 -14.44 -1.87
CA ASP A 34 1.00 -14.35 -1.84
C ASP A 34 1.66 -15.16 -2.96
N ALA A 35 1.14 -16.37 -3.24
CA ALA A 35 1.61 -17.20 -4.34
C ALA A 35 1.51 -16.51 -5.72
N VAL A 36 0.58 -15.56 -5.88
CA VAL A 36 0.44 -14.75 -7.09
C VAL A 36 1.29 -13.49 -6.99
N VAL A 37 1.04 -12.63 -6.00
CA VAL A 37 1.60 -11.27 -6.00
C VAL A 37 3.09 -11.20 -5.71
N LYS A 38 3.70 -12.26 -5.16
CA LYS A 38 5.14 -12.34 -4.95
C LYS A 38 5.90 -12.82 -6.21
N HIS A 39 5.19 -13.35 -7.21
CA HIS A 39 5.80 -13.99 -8.38
C HIS A 39 5.31 -13.46 -9.73
N GLN A 40 4.19 -12.72 -9.75
CA GLN A 40 3.62 -12.17 -10.97
C GLN A 40 3.46 -10.65 -10.84
N ALA A 41 3.91 -9.92 -11.86
CA ALA A 41 3.70 -8.49 -11.95
C ALA A 41 2.21 -8.18 -12.10
N ILE A 42 1.71 -7.25 -11.29
CA ILE A 42 0.35 -6.72 -11.46
C ILE A 42 0.39 -5.66 -12.56
N PRO A 43 -0.56 -5.66 -13.52
CA PRO A 43 -0.65 -4.61 -14.52
C PRO A 43 -0.69 -3.22 -13.87
N VAL A 44 0.17 -2.34 -14.36
CA VAL A 44 0.17 -0.93 -13.96
C VAL A 44 -1.00 -0.21 -14.61
N LYS A 45 -1.52 0.82 -13.94
CA LYS A 45 -2.59 1.65 -14.49
C LYS A 45 -2.03 2.53 -15.62
N GLU A 46 -2.80 2.68 -16.70
CA GLU A 46 -2.48 3.60 -17.80
C GLU A 46 -2.17 5.00 -17.27
N GLY A 47 -1.10 5.63 -17.77
CA GLY A 47 -0.65 6.96 -17.36
C GLY A 47 0.25 6.99 -16.12
N VAL A 48 0.42 5.88 -15.37
CA VAL A 48 1.21 5.91 -14.13
C VAL A 48 2.70 6.14 -14.38
N ILE A 49 3.24 5.57 -15.46
CA ILE A 49 4.67 5.71 -15.78
C ILE A 49 4.95 7.14 -16.21
N GLU A 50 4.10 7.68 -17.09
CA GLU A 50 4.16 9.04 -17.59
C GLU A 50 4.06 10.07 -16.45
N LEU A 51 3.16 9.84 -15.49
CA LEU A 51 3.04 10.68 -14.30
C LEU A 51 4.29 10.62 -13.42
N LEU A 52 4.79 9.42 -13.12
CA LEU A 52 5.97 9.26 -12.27
C LEU A 52 7.23 9.85 -12.92
N GLU A 53 7.39 9.69 -14.24
CA GLU A 53 8.49 10.30 -15.00
C GLU A 53 8.38 11.82 -15.01
N TRP A 54 7.19 12.37 -15.22
CA TRP A 54 6.95 13.80 -15.13
C TRP A 54 7.29 14.36 -13.76
N LEU A 55 6.81 13.72 -12.67
CA LEU A 55 7.11 14.13 -11.29
C LEU A 55 8.62 14.10 -11.00
N LYS A 56 9.32 13.03 -11.40
CA LYS A 56 10.79 12.95 -11.25
C LYS A 56 11.50 14.02 -12.09
N GLY A 57 11.02 14.32 -13.29
CA GLY A 57 11.53 15.39 -14.14
C GLY A 57 11.37 16.79 -13.52
N GLN A 58 10.36 16.99 -12.67
CA GLN A 58 10.19 18.21 -11.86
C GLN A 58 11.04 18.21 -10.57
N GLY A 59 11.78 17.14 -10.29
CA GLY A 59 12.55 17.00 -9.05
C GLY A 59 11.69 16.80 -7.80
N LEU A 60 10.44 16.36 -7.95
CA LEU A 60 9.54 16.14 -6.83
C LEU A 60 9.84 14.79 -6.14
N PRO A 61 9.96 14.77 -4.80
CA PRO A 61 10.12 13.53 -4.06
C PRO A 61 8.81 12.74 -4.06
N ILE A 62 8.89 11.42 -4.22
CA ILE A 62 7.73 10.53 -4.34
C ILE A 62 7.86 9.38 -3.35
N ALA A 63 6.80 9.08 -2.61
CA ALA A 63 6.76 7.95 -1.69
C ALA A 63 5.49 7.10 -1.86
N VAL A 64 5.60 5.83 -1.48
CA VAL A 64 4.44 4.94 -1.31
C VAL A 64 4.08 4.86 0.17
N ALA A 65 2.79 5.06 0.48
CA ALA A 65 2.22 4.81 1.81
C ALA A 65 1.13 3.73 1.71
N THR A 66 1.40 2.52 2.20
CA THR A 66 0.52 1.34 1.99
C THR A 66 0.25 0.55 3.27
N SER A 67 -0.96 -0.02 3.41
CA SER A 67 -1.27 -0.98 4.49
C SER A 67 -0.74 -2.40 4.20
N THR A 68 -0.12 -2.61 3.02
CA THR A 68 0.47 -3.90 2.64
C THR A 68 1.74 -4.17 3.45
N ALA A 69 1.97 -5.43 3.83
CA ALA A 69 3.20 -5.85 4.49
C ALA A 69 4.44 -5.51 3.64
N LYS A 70 5.53 -5.11 4.31
CA LYS A 70 6.74 -4.57 3.66
C LYS A 70 7.27 -5.43 2.52
N GLU A 71 7.47 -6.72 2.77
CA GLU A 71 8.01 -7.67 1.79
C GLU A 71 7.14 -7.77 0.53
N VAL A 72 5.81 -7.83 0.71
CA VAL A 72 4.86 -7.91 -0.41
C VAL A 72 4.83 -6.59 -1.18
N ALA A 73 4.85 -5.45 -0.49
CA ALA A 73 4.86 -4.14 -1.13
C ALA A 73 6.12 -3.92 -1.97
N GLN A 74 7.30 -4.26 -1.43
CA GLN A 74 8.58 -4.20 -2.15
C GLN A 74 8.54 -5.09 -3.39
N LYS A 75 8.14 -6.35 -3.23
CA LYS A 75 8.11 -7.30 -4.35
C LYS A 75 7.18 -6.86 -5.47
N LYS A 76 6.00 -6.32 -5.14
CA LYS A 76 5.05 -5.80 -6.12
C LYS A 76 5.62 -4.63 -6.91
N LEU A 77 6.29 -3.69 -6.23
CA LEU A 77 6.92 -2.55 -6.90
C LEU A 77 8.08 -2.98 -7.81
N GLU A 78 8.88 -3.96 -7.38
CA GLU A 78 9.98 -4.52 -8.16
C GLU A 78 9.47 -5.21 -9.42
N LEU A 79 8.50 -6.11 -9.29
CA LEU A 79 7.91 -6.85 -10.41
C LEU A 79 7.20 -5.92 -11.39
N ALA A 80 6.60 -4.83 -10.90
CA ALA A 80 6.00 -3.80 -11.76
C ALA A 80 7.02 -2.83 -12.39
N GLY A 81 8.32 -2.94 -12.05
CA GLY A 81 9.36 -2.03 -12.52
C GLY A 81 9.24 -0.60 -11.97
N LEU A 82 8.48 -0.42 -10.88
CA LEU A 82 8.13 0.89 -10.32
C LEU A 82 9.04 1.33 -9.16
N SER A 83 9.79 0.42 -8.54
CA SER A 83 10.62 0.74 -7.36
C SER A 83 11.55 1.93 -7.58
N LYS A 84 12.07 2.10 -8.79
CA LYS A 84 13.00 3.18 -9.17
C LYS A 84 12.41 4.60 -9.09
N TYR A 85 11.08 4.74 -9.06
CA TYR A 85 10.43 6.06 -9.03
C TYR A 85 10.23 6.59 -7.61
N PHE A 86 10.25 5.72 -6.60
CA PHE A 86 9.92 6.09 -5.22
C PHE A 86 11.17 6.23 -4.36
N ASP A 87 11.30 7.38 -3.70
CA ASP A 87 12.38 7.67 -2.77
C ASP A 87 12.15 7.00 -1.41
N ASN A 88 10.89 6.65 -1.09
CA ASN A 88 10.55 5.92 0.12
C ASN A 88 9.35 4.97 -0.03
N LEU A 89 9.36 3.90 0.75
CA LEU A 89 8.22 3.01 0.97
C LEU A 89 7.92 2.95 2.47
N THR A 90 6.74 3.46 2.85
CA THR A 90 6.18 3.37 4.19
C THR A 90 5.02 2.37 4.19
N THR A 91 5.06 1.44 5.14
CA THR A 91 4.18 0.29 5.22
C THR A 91 3.40 0.25 6.53
N GLY A 92 2.26 -0.45 6.54
CA GLY A 92 1.37 -0.51 7.69
C GLY A 92 1.98 -1.16 8.94
N CYS A 93 3.05 -1.93 8.80
CA CYS A 93 3.77 -2.51 9.94
C CYS A 93 4.68 -1.50 10.67
N GLU A 94 4.83 -0.29 10.14
CA GLU A 94 5.67 0.77 10.70
C GLU A 94 4.87 1.82 11.48
N VAL A 95 3.55 1.62 11.62
CA VAL A 95 2.63 2.55 12.29
C VAL A 95 1.76 1.82 13.32
N SER A 96 1.37 2.53 14.36
CA SER A 96 0.47 2.02 15.40
C SER A 96 -0.98 2.00 14.92
N HIS A 97 -1.37 3.03 14.14
CA HIS A 97 -2.71 3.17 13.59
C HIS A 97 -2.66 3.10 12.07
N GLY A 98 -3.29 2.06 11.51
CA GLY A 98 -3.49 1.96 10.07
C GLY A 98 -4.53 2.97 9.57
N LYS A 99 -4.52 3.22 8.25
CA LYS A 99 -5.54 4.04 7.54
C LYS A 99 -6.95 3.68 8.02
N PRO A 100 -7.89 4.63 8.20
CA PRO A 100 -7.85 6.01 7.73
C PRO A 100 -7.07 6.98 8.64
N ASP A 101 -6.45 6.50 9.72
CA ASP A 101 -5.55 7.32 10.51
C ASP A 101 -4.42 7.92 9.63
N PRO A 102 -4.05 9.20 9.82
CA PRO A 102 -3.03 9.85 9.00
C PRO A 102 -1.60 9.40 9.29
N GLU A 103 -1.34 8.64 10.36
CA GLU A 103 0.01 8.28 10.85
C GLU A 103 0.95 7.82 9.72
N ILE A 104 0.47 6.96 8.82
CA ILE A 104 1.27 6.44 7.71
C ILE A 104 1.68 7.52 6.68
N TYR A 105 0.79 8.49 6.43
CA TYR A 105 1.07 9.60 5.52
C TYR A 105 2.02 10.61 6.16
N LEU A 106 1.86 10.87 7.47
CA LEU A 106 2.76 11.73 8.24
C LEU A 106 4.17 11.14 8.29
N LEU A 107 4.28 9.82 8.50
CA LEU A 107 5.56 9.10 8.47
C LEU A 107 6.20 9.15 7.07
N ALA A 108 5.43 8.95 6.00
CA ALA A 108 5.93 9.07 4.64
C ALA A 108 6.45 10.48 4.32
N ALA A 109 5.68 11.53 4.66
CA ALA A 109 6.09 12.92 4.47
C ALA A 109 7.36 13.27 5.26
N SER A 110 7.45 12.82 6.52
CA SER A 110 8.64 12.98 7.35
C SER A 110 9.88 12.34 6.72
N ARG A 111 9.77 11.14 6.14
CA ARG A 111 10.88 10.46 5.45
C ARG A 111 11.32 11.16 4.17
N LEU A 112 10.39 11.84 3.49
CA LEU A 112 10.72 12.72 2.37
C LEU A 112 11.30 14.06 2.82
N SER A 113 11.31 14.35 4.13
CA SER A 113 11.65 15.66 4.69
C SER A 113 10.79 16.80 4.11
N VAL A 114 9.51 16.51 3.86
CA VAL A 114 8.52 17.45 3.35
C VAL A 114 7.45 17.70 4.40
N ASP A 115 7.04 18.95 4.55
CA ASP A 115 5.89 19.32 5.38
C ASP A 115 4.62 18.60 4.86
N PRO A 116 3.88 17.83 5.69
CA PRO A 116 2.70 17.11 5.25
C PRO A 116 1.64 17.99 4.57
N THR A 117 1.55 19.28 4.91
CA THR A 117 0.62 20.24 4.30
C THR A 117 0.98 20.61 2.86
N LYS A 118 2.21 20.30 2.44
CA LYS A 118 2.72 20.47 1.06
C LYS A 118 2.72 19.17 0.27
N CYS A 119 2.23 18.08 0.86
CA CYS A 119 2.10 16.79 0.20
C CYS A 119 0.74 16.66 -0.49
N LEU A 120 0.73 15.94 -1.61
CA LEU A 120 -0.48 15.47 -2.27
C LEU A 120 -0.52 13.94 -2.19
N ALA A 121 -1.63 13.38 -1.71
CA ALA A 121 -1.88 11.94 -1.69
C ALA A 121 -3.07 11.63 -2.61
N PHE A 122 -2.93 10.60 -3.46
CA PHE A 122 -3.92 10.18 -4.44
C PHE A 122 -3.89 8.67 -4.68
#